data_AF-A0A089IC31-F1
#
_entry.id   AF-A0A089IC31-F1
#
_cell.length_a   1.000
_cell.length_b   1.000
_cell.length_c   1.000
_cell.angle_alpha   90.00
_cell.angle_beta   90.00
_cell.angle_gamma   90.00
#
_symmetry.space_group_name_H-M   'P 1'
#
loop_
_entity.id
_entity.type
_entity.pdbx_description
1 polymer ?
#
loop_
_entity_poly.entity_id
_entity_poly.type
_entity_poly.pdbx_seq_one_letter_code
_entity_poly.pdbx_strand_id
1 'polypeptide(L)'
;MRTLKDSWFMLRSDFRGDKLKILGTLVITVIFMCYLGGMTSLVANDVLGEQDRTMITDFLFLSFIPLLGLTFSRRSMKYWSEDSYTKMLVYLRTLPIPAAVILSRRKLQGVCSFILNGTLFFGIVYLLGENFRTELAVPSYIAFAITWLGFGFMVSGLYIFIEYLFSGKAYLWLTLLIVVLSWGISFLVTLGGGNLFLYSISYSKEWGLLSPIMWGSLLLGTISVQLFSKWTIHRLKSRNLV
;
A
#
# COMPACT_ATOMS: atom_id res chain seq x y z
N MET A 1 20.15 13.76 -8.27
CA MET A 1 19.70 13.29 -9.60
C MET A 1 20.37 11.98 -10.06
N ARG A 2 21.67 11.74 -9.80
CA ARG A 2 22.32 10.43 -10.10
C ARG A 2 21.65 9.24 -9.39
N THR A 3 21.31 9.39 -8.10
CA THR A 3 20.68 8.34 -7.29
C THR A 3 19.36 7.78 -7.86
N LEU A 4 18.49 8.63 -8.41
CA LEU A 4 17.22 8.18 -9.03
C LEU A 4 17.47 7.43 -10.33
N LYS A 5 18.39 7.92 -11.17
CA LYS A 5 18.76 7.27 -12.44
C LYS A 5 19.36 5.89 -12.19
N ASP A 6 20.25 5.77 -11.21
CA ASP A 6 20.90 4.51 -10.84
C ASP A 6 19.90 3.53 -10.21
N SER A 7 18.98 4.04 -9.38
CA SER A 7 17.90 3.23 -8.78
C SER A 7 16.95 2.68 -9.85
N TRP A 8 16.59 3.51 -10.83
CA TRP A 8 15.74 3.10 -11.96
C TRP A 8 16.43 2.07 -12.85
N PHE A 9 17.73 2.26 -13.12
CA PHE A 9 18.51 1.28 -13.88
C PHE A 9 18.57 -0.07 -13.16
N MET A 10 18.80 -0.07 -11.84
CA MET A 10 18.80 -1.28 -11.01
C MET A 10 17.42 -1.96 -11.06
N LEU A 11 16.34 -1.21 -10.87
CA LEU A 11 14.97 -1.73 -10.95
C LEU A 11 14.68 -2.35 -12.33
N ARG A 12 15.04 -1.66 -13.41
CA ARG A 12 14.87 -2.17 -14.78
C ARG A 12 15.68 -3.44 -15.04
N SER A 13 16.86 -3.56 -14.43
CA SER A 13 17.70 -4.76 -14.55
C SER A 13 17.05 -5.97 -13.87
N ASP A 14 16.38 -5.78 -12.73
CA ASP A 14 15.63 -6.85 -12.07
C ASP A 14 14.48 -7.36 -12.94
N PHE A 15 13.78 -6.45 -13.64
CA PHE A 15 12.73 -6.81 -14.60
C PHE A 15 13.24 -7.48 -15.88
N ARG A 16 14.54 -7.40 -16.17
CA ARG A 16 15.15 -8.03 -17.36
C ARG A 16 15.64 -9.45 -17.12
N GLY A 17 15.88 -9.84 -15.87
CA GLY A 17 16.52 -11.11 -15.55
C GLY A 17 15.69 -12.34 -15.91
N ASP A 18 14.46 -12.45 -15.37
CA ASP A 18 13.70 -13.71 -15.41
C ASP A 18 12.22 -13.49 -15.75
N LYS A 19 11.93 -13.43 -17.06
CA LYS A 19 10.60 -13.10 -17.60
C LYS A 19 9.49 -14.04 -17.13
N LEU A 20 9.80 -15.32 -16.93
CA LEU A 20 8.86 -16.33 -16.44
C LEU A 20 8.45 -16.07 -14.99
N LYS A 21 9.40 -15.70 -14.13
CA LYS A 21 9.10 -15.33 -12.74
C LYS A 21 8.26 -14.06 -12.67
N ILE A 22 8.55 -13.08 -13.52
CA ILE A 22 7.78 -11.83 -13.59
C ILE A 22 6.35 -12.10 -14.04
N LEU A 23 6.17 -12.90 -15.09
CA LEU A 23 4.84 -13.30 -15.55
C LEU A 23 4.06 -14.02 -14.45
N GLY A 24 4.70 -14.97 -13.75
CA GLY A 24 4.09 -15.66 -12.61
C GLY A 24 3.68 -14.70 -11.49
N THR A 25 4.53 -13.73 -11.13
CA THR A 25 4.17 -12.72 -10.12
C THR A 25 3.04 -11.81 -10.57
N LEU A 26 2.97 -11.44 -11.85
CA LEU A 26 1.88 -10.63 -12.39
C LEU A 26 0.55 -11.38 -12.35
N VAL A 27 0.53 -12.64 -12.77
CA VAL A 27 -0.67 -13.48 -12.72
C VAL A 27 -1.19 -13.63 -11.28
N ILE A 28 -0.30 -13.94 -10.34
CA ILE A 28 -0.66 -14.03 -8.91
C ILE A 28 -1.19 -12.70 -8.39
N THR A 29 -0.54 -11.58 -8.76
CA THR A 29 -0.97 -10.24 -8.36
C THR A 29 -2.37 -9.93 -8.88
N VAL A 30 -2.65 -10.22 -10.15
CA VAL A 30 -3.98 -10.02 -10.75
C VAL A 30 -5.02 -10.85 -10.03
N ILE A 31 -4.78 -12.15 -9.83
CA ILE A 31 -5.72 -13.04 -9.12
C ILE A 31 -6.00 -12.52 -7.70
N PHE A 32 -4.95 -12.14 -6.98
CA PHE A 32 -5.07 -11.65 -5.61
C PHE A 32 -5.81 -10.31 -5.54
N MET A 33 -5.54 -9.38 -6.47
CA MET A 33 -6.26 -8.10 -6.57
C MET A 33 -7.71 -8.29 -7.01
N CYS A 34 -8.00 -9.25 -7.89
CA CYS A 34 -9.36 -9.62 -8.23
C CYS A 34 -10.13 -10.15 -7.03
N TYR A 35 -9.50 -11.02 -6.25
CA TYR A 35 -10.12 -11.55 -5.04
C TYR A 35 -10.37 -10.44 -4.00
N LEU A 36 -9.35 -9.65 -3.65
CA LEU A 36 -9.49 -8.56 -2.67
C LEU A 36 -10.46 -7.48 -3.15
N GLY A 37 -10.33 -7.03 -4.40
CA GLY A 37 -11.18 -6.02 -5.00
C GLY A 37 -12.63 -6.49 -5.15
N GLY A 38 -12.84 -7.73 -5.57
CA GLY A 38 -14.18 -8.33 -5.68
C GLY A 38 -14.87 -8.47 -4.33
N MET A 39 -14.19 -9.04 -3.33
CA MET A 39 -14.72 -9.15 -1.97
C MET A 39 -15.06 -7.77 -1.38
N THR A 40 -14.17 -6.80 -1.54
CA THR A 40 -14.40 -5.43 -1.05
C THR A 40 -15.53 -4.75 -1.80
N SER A 41 -15.64 -4.97 -3.11
CA SER A 41 -16.71 -4.41 -3.94
C SER A 41 -18.08 -4.87 -3.48
N LEU A 42 -18.27 -6.17 -3.24
CA LEU A 42 -19.55 -6.71 -2.80
C LEU A 42 -20.00 -6.06 -1.49
N VAL A 43 -19.14 -6.08 -0.47
CA VAL A 43 -19.45 -5.49 0.84
C VAL A 43 -19.67 -3.98 0.76
N ALA A 44 -18.85 -3.28 -0.02
CA ALA A 44 -18.97 -1.84 -0.20
C ALA A 44 -20.21 -1.44 -1.01
N ASN A 45 -20.63 -2.26 -1.96
CA ASN A 45 -21.82 -2.06 -2.78
C ASN A 45 -23.10 -2.17 -1.94
N ASP A 46 -23.17 -3.17 -1.06
CA ASP A 46 -24.29 -3.34 -0.12
C ASP A 46 -24.39 -2.17 0.85
N VAL A 47 -23.27 -1.76 1.45
CA VAL A 47 -23.21 -0.60 2.35
C VAL A 47 -23.59 0.70 1.65
N LEU A 48 -23.24 0.88 0.38
CA LEU A 48 -23.64 2.06 -0.39
C LEU A 48 -25.13 2.06 -0.70
N GLY A 49 -25.70 0.91 -1.04
CA GLY A 49 -27.11 0.77 -1.42
C GLY A 49 -28.06 0.93 -0.23
N GLU A 50 -27.75 0.27 0.88
CA GLU A 50 -28.59 0.31 2.09
C GLU A 50 -28.23 1.49 3.03
N GLN A 51 -27.13 2.19 2.75
CA GLN A 51 -26.50 3.19 3.64
C GLN A 51 -26.22 2.65 5.06
N ASP A 52 -26.05 1.33 5.18
CA ASP A 52 -25.83 0.68 6.47
C ASP A 52 -24.40 0.97 6.98
N ARG A 53 -24.30 1.35 8.25
CA ARG A 53 -23.04 1.81 8.85
C ARG A 53 -22.25 0.63 9.41
N THR A 54 -21.92 -0.32 8.54
CA THR A 54 -21.21 -1.53 8.96
C THR A 54 -19.72 -1.25 9.19
N MET A 55 -19.18 -1.81 10.26
CA MET A 55 -17.75 -1.75 10.60
C MET A 55 -16.87 -2.47 9.56
N ILE A 56 -17.46 -3.44 8.85
CA ILE A 56 -16.74 -4.38 7.98
C ILE A 56 -16.09 -3.63 6.81
N THR A 57 -16.80 -2.69 6.17
CA THR A 57 -16.26 -1.94 5.03
C THR A 57 -15.04 -1.12 5.43
N ASP A 58 -15.11 -0.41 6.56
CA ASP A 58 -13.99 0.37 7.08
C ASP A 58 -12.78 -0.52 7.38
N PHE A 59 -13.02 -1.68 7.97
CA PHE A 59 -11.97 -2.63 8.29
C PHE A 59 -11.29 -3.18 7.02
N LEU A 60 -12.08 -3.54 6.00
CA LEU A 60 -11.54 -4.05 4.73
C LEU A 60 -10.68 -2.99 4.04
N PHE A 61 -11.15 -1.74 3.95
CA PHE A 61 -10.36 -0.66 3.36
C PHE A 61 -9.09 -0.36 4.18
N LEU A 62 -9.20 -0.19 5.50
CA LEU A 62 -8.03 0.12 6.35
C LEU A 62 -6.98 -1.01 6.36
N SER A 63 -7.39 -2.26 6.22
CA SER A 63 -6.48 -3.41 6.21
C SER A 63 -5.89 -3.71 4.82
N PHE A 64 -6.69 -3.60 3.75
CA PHE A 64 -6.25 -3.99 2.40
C PHE A 64 -5.51 -2.88 1.65
N ILE A 65 -5.84 -1.61 1.88
CA ILE A 65 -5.19 -0.49 1.21
C ILE A 65 -3.66 -0.47 1.43
N PRO A 66 -3.13 -0.71 2.65
CA PRO A 66 -1.69 -0.85 2.86
C PRO A 66 -1.04 -2.00 2.07
N LEU A 67 -1.80 -3.06 1.75
CA LEU A 67 -1.29 -4.21 0.98
C LEU A 67 -1.03 -3.85 -0.49
N LEU A 68 -1.66 -2.80 -1.02
CA LEU A 68 -1.43 -2.34 -2.39
C LEU A 68 0.02 -1.90 -2.63
N GLY A 69 0.72 -1.44 -1.58
CA GLY A 69 2.14 -1.07 -1.65
C GLY A 69 3.10 -2.26 -1.65
N LEU A 70 2.60 -3.48 -1.41
CA LEU A 70 3.41 -4.69 -1.37
C LEU A 70 3.58 -5.27 -2.77
N THR A 71 4.80 -5.73 -3.04
CA THR A 71 5.10 -6.46 -4.27
C THR A 71 4.93 -7.94 -3.98
N PHE A 72 4.01 -8.63 -4.67
CA PHE A 72 3.75 -10.06 -4.50
C PHE A 72 4.83 -10.88 -5.22
N SER A 73 6.00 -10.99 -4.62
CA SER A 73 7.12 -11.79 -5.12
C SER A 73 7.39 -12.98 -4.21
N ARG A 74 7.90 -14.08 -4.77
CA ARG A 74 8.32 -15.26 -3.97
C ARG A 74 9.30 -14.89 -2.85
N ARG A 75 10.14 -13.87 -3.06
CA ARG A 75 11.10 -13.38 -2.07
C ARG A 75 10.43 -12.63 -0.93
N SER A 76 9.41 -11.83 -1.24
CA SER A 76 8.68 -11.03 -0.25
C SER A 76 7.62 -11.83 0.49
N MET A 77 7.23 -13.03 0.05
CA MET A 77 6.33 -13.93 0.79
C MET A 77 7.08 -14.91 1.72
N LYS A 78 8.40 -15.09 1.53
CA LYS A 78 9.23 -15.96 2.37
C LYS A 78 9.62 -15.38 3.73
N TYR A 79 9.20 -14.15 4.06
CA TYR A 79 9.49 -13.50 5.34
C TYR A 79 8.95 -14.27 6.56
N TRP A 80 7.92 -15.10 6.36
CA TRP A 80 7.32 -15.91 7.42
C TRP A 80 8.18 -17.13 7.81
N SER A 81 8.88 -17.75 6.84
CA SER A 81 9.70 -18.94 7.05
C SER A 81 11.20 -18.67 7.11
N GLU A 82 11.69 -17.62 6.44
CA GLU A 82 13.10 -17.24 6.36
C GLU A 82 13.27 -15.75 6.68
N ASP A 83 14.37 -15.37 7.33
CA ASP A 83 14.73 -13.95 7.52
C ASP A 83 15.25 -13.33 6.21
N SER A 84 14.35 -13.26 5.22
CA SER A 84 14.62 -12.87 3.84
C SER A 84 15.08 -11.41 3.74
N TYR A 85 14.62 -10.56 4.65
CA TYR A 85 14.99 -9.15 4.73
C TYR A 85 16.42 -8.96 5.26
N THR A 86 16.80 -9.66 6.33
CA THR A 86 18.19 -9.62 6.82
C THR A 86 19.17 -10.18 5.79
N LYS A 87 18.86 -11.32 5.14
CA LYS A 87 19.69 -11.88 4.05
C LYS A 87 19.83 -10.90 2.88
N MET A 88 18.75 -10.19 2.54
CA MET A 88 18.79 -9.14 1.50
C MET A 88 19.70 -7.99 1.89
N LEU A 89 19.63 -7.51 3.13
CA LEU A 89 20.47 -6.42 3.62
C LEU A 89 21.96 -6.78 3.62
N VAL A 90 22.30 -7.99 4.06
CA VAL A 90 23.69 -8.49 4.03
C VAL A 90 24.22 -8.51 2.60
N TYR A 91 23.47 -9.08 1.66
CA TYR A 91 23.83 -9.10 0.24
C TYR A 91 23.97 -7.69 -0.36
N LEU A 92 23.09 -6.76 0.01
CA LEU A 92 23.16 -5.39 -0.51
C LEU A 92 24.32 -4.59 0.08
N ARG A 93 24.81 -4.93 1.28
CA ARG A 93 26.05 -4.34 1.86
C ARG A 93 27.33 -4.90 1.25
N THR A 94 27.32 -6.12 0.71
CA THR A 94 28.50 -6.66 -0.01
C THR A 94 28.70 -6.00 -1.38
N LEU A 95 27.68 -5.33 -1.90
CA LEU A 95 27.78 -4.57 -3.15
C LEU A 95 28.26 -3.14 -2.88
N PRO A 96 29.08 -2.55 -3.76
CA PRO A 96 29.54 -1.16 -3.65
C PRO A 96 28.44 -0.17 -4.06
N ILE A 97 27.24 -0.32 -3.49
CA ILE A 97 26.05 0.48 -3.81
C ILE A 97 25.68 1.33 -2.58
N PRO A 98 25.51 2.67 -2.74
CA PRO A 98 25.08 3.51 -1.64
C PRO A 98 23.69 3.11 -1.12
N ALA A 99 23.51 3.09 0.21
CA ALA A 99 22.23 2.79 0.86
C ALA A 99 21.06 3.68 0.36
N ALA A 100 21.37 4.93 -0.02
CA ALA A 100 20.38 5.85 -0.59
C ALA A 100 19.81 5.39 -1.94
N VAL A 101 20.60 4.68 -2.76
CA VAL A 101 20.18 4.11 -4.05
C VAL A 101 19.29 2.89 -3.81
N ILE A 102 19.66 2.03 -2.86
CA ILE A 102 18.86 0.87 -2.46
C ILE A 102 17.47 1.28 -1.97
N LEU A 103 17.40 2.26 -1.07
CA LEU A 103 16.13 2.75 -0.55
C LEU A 103 15.30 3.45 -1.62
N SER A 104 15.96 4.16 -2.54
CA SER A 104 15.28 4.82 -3.67
C SER A 104 14.72 3.80 -4.66
N ARG A 105 15.41 2.69 -4.91
CA ARG A 105 14.87 1.54 -5.66
C ARG A 105 13.63 0.98 -4.98
N ARG A 106 13.64 0.77 -3.66
CA ARG A 106 12.46 0.25 -2.94
C ARG A 106 11.26 1.21 -3.00
N LYS A 107 11.49 2.52 -2.85
CA LYS A 107 10.43 3.52 -3.02
C LYS A 107 9.82 3.47 -4.43
N LEU A 108 10.65 3.43 -5.47
CA LEU A 108 10.18 3.32 -6.85
C LEU A 108 9.38 2.04 -7.07
N GLN A 109 9.86 0.92 -6.53
CA GLN A 109 9.15 -0.35 -6.57
C GLN A 109 7.78 -0.26 -5.87
N GLY A 110 7.70 0.36 -4.69
CA GLY A 110 6.45 0.60 -3.97
C GLY A 110 5.48 1.47 -4.76
N VAL A 111 5.95 2.56 -5.37
CA VAL A 111 5.14 3.42 -6.25
C VAL A 111 4.61 2.63 -7.46
N CYS A 112 5.46 1.85 -8.13
CA CYS A 112 5.02 0.98 -9.21
C CYS A 112 3.98 -0.04 -8.75
N SER A 113 4.16 -0.65 -7.57
CA SER A 113 3.19 -1.56 -6.96
C SER A 113 1.87 -0.85 -6.66
N PHE A 114 1.88 0.35 -6.08
CA PHE A 114 0.66 1.13 -5.84
C PHE A 114 -0.08 1.48 -7.11
N ILE A 115 0.63 1.87 -8.18
CA ILE A 115 -0.01 2.18 -9.46
C ILE A 115 -0.67 0.93 -10.05
N LEU A 116 0.05 -0.19 -10.13
CA LEU A 116 -0.48 -1.44 -10.69
C LEU A 116 -1.60 -2.02 -9.83
N ASN A 117 -1.33 -2.25 -8.55
CA ASN A 117 -2.28 -2.86 -7.61
C ASN A 117 -3.47 -1.94 -7.36
N GLY A 118 -3.25 -0.63 -7.22
CA GLY A 118 -4.31 0.35 -7.05
C GLY A 118 -5.22 0.41 -8.26
N THR A 119 -4.68 0.46 -9.48
CA THR A 119 -5.50 0.47 -10.70
C THR A 119 -6.32 -0.81 -10.82
N LEU A 120 -5.74 -1.98 -10.52
CA LEU A 120 -6.47 -3.25 -10.53
C LEU A 120 -7.54 -3.30 -9.44
N PHE A 121 -7.19 -2.97 -8.20
CA PHE A 121 -8.10 -3.02 -7.06
C PHE A 121 -9.29 -2.06 -7.24
N PHE A 122 -9.03 -0.77 -7.46
CA PHE A 122 -10.09 0.22 -7.66
C PHE A 122 -10.80 0.03 -9.00
N GLY A 123 -10.13 -0.48 -10.03
CA GLY A 123 -10.78 -0.83 -11.29
C GLY A 123 -11.84 -1.91 -11.09
N ILE A 124 -11.51 -2.97 -10.34
CA ILE A 124 -12.41 -4.08 -10.06
C ILE A 124 -13.54 -3.66 -9.13
N VAL A 125 -13.24 -2.86 -8.10
CA VAL A 125 -14.26 -2.30 -7.20
C VAL A 125 -15.30 -1.48 -7.97
N TYR A 126 -14.86 -0.69 -8.95
CA TYR A 126 -15.75 0.11 -9.80
C TYR A 126 -16.56 -0.74 -10.79
N LEU A 127 -15.95 -1.77 -11.39
CA LEU A 127 -16.60 -2.62 -12.38
C LEU A 127 -17.70 -3.48 -11.76
N LEU A 128 -17.48 -4.01 -10.56
CA LEU A 128 -18.41 -4.89 -9.85
C LEU A 128 -19.42 -4.12 -8.98
N GLY A 129 -19.09 -2.89 -8.57
CA GLY A 129 -19.94 -2.05 -7.74
C GLY A 129 -20.98 -1.29 -8.55
N GLU A 130 -22.20 -1.81 -8.65
CA GLU A 130 -23.27 -1.12 -9.38
C GLU A 130 -23.67 0.20 -8.72
N ASN A 131 -23.81 0.21 -7.39
CA ASN A 131 -24.17 1.43 -6.65
C ASN A 131 -23.07 2.50 -6.73
N PHE A 132 -21.81 2.11 -6.90
CA PHE A 132 -20.75 3.09 -7.17
C PHE A 132 -20.94 3.81 -8.51
N ARG A 133 -21.42 3.12 -9.54
CA ARG A 133 -21.61 3.70 -10.88
C ARG A 133 -22.85 4.59 -10.95
N THR A 134 -23.85 4.33 -10.12
CA THR A 134 -25.08 5.12 -10.05
C THR A 134 -24.93 6.33 -9.13
N GLU A 135 -24.25 6.19 -7.99
CA GLU A 135 -24.16 7.23 -6.97
C GLU A 135 -23.00 8.22 -7.17
N LEU A 136 -21.93 7.79 -7.84
CA LEU A 136 -20.70 8.58 -8.00
C LEU A 136 -20.37 8.83 -9.45
N ALA A 137 -20.17 10.10 -9.79
CA ALA A 137 -19.53 10.48 -11.05
C ALA A 137 -18.07 9.98 -11.07
N VAL A 138 -17.58 9.64 -12.26
CA VAL A 138 -16.21 9.14 -12.46
C VAL A 138 -15.13 10.01 -11.79
N PRO A 139 -15.17 11.37 -11.86
CA PRO A 139 -14.19 12.21 -11.18
C PRO A 139 -14.21 12.09 -9.66
N SER A 140 -15.40 11.94 -9.06
CA SER A 140 -15.57 11.74 -7.61
C SER A 140 -15.04 10.38 -7.18
N TYR A 141 -15.24 9.34 -7.99
CA TYR A 141 -14.65 8.03 -7.74
C TYR A 141 -13.12 8.05 -7.79
N ILE A 142 -12.54 8.78 -8.76
CA ILE A 142 -11.09 8.97 -8.84
C ILE A 142 -10.56 9.68 -7.59
N ALA A 143 -11.25 10.72 -7.12
CA ALA A 143 -10.87 11.43 -5.89
C ALA A 143 -10.91 10.50 -4.65
N PHE A 144 -11.94 9.66 -4.55
CA PHE A 144 -12.04 8.63 -3.52
C PHE A 144 -10.86 7.65 -3.57
N ALA A 145 -10.56 7.11 -4.76
CA ALA A 145 -9.45 6.17 -4.94
C ALA A 145 -8.10 6.81 -4.55
N ILE A 146 -7.84 8.05 -4.98
CA ILE A 146 -6.63 8.78 -4.64
C ILE A 146 -6.53 9.03 -3.12
N THR A 147 -7.64 9.35 -2.47
CA THR A 147 -7.68 9.59 -1.02
C THR A 147 -7.18 8.37 -0.26
N TRP A 148 -7.70 7.19 -0.60
CA TRP A 148 -7.29 5.92 -0.02
C TRP A 148 -5.87 5.50 -0.42
N LEU A 149 -5.43 5.79 -1.66
CA LEU A 149 -4.03 5.59 -2.03
C LEU A 149 -3.07 6.44 -1.20
N GLY A 150 -3.44 7.67 -0.84
CA GLY A 150 -2.68 8.52 0.08
C GLY A 150 -2.51 7.89 1.46
N PHE A 151 -3.59 7.32 2.02
CA PHE A 151 -3.53 6.54 3.25
C PHE A 151 -2.61 5.31 3.12
N GLY A 152 -2.72 4.57 2.01
CA GLY A 152 -1.83 3.45 1.72
C GLY A 152 -0.36 3.86 1.69
N PHE A 153 -0.03 5.00 1.07
CA PHE A 153 1.32 5.53 1.07
C PHE A 153 1.84 5.82 2.48
N MET A 154 1.00 6.38 3.35
CA MET A 154 1.37 6.67 4.74
C MET A 154 1.84 5.40 5.47
N VAL A 155 1.09 4.30 5.36
CA VAL A 155 1.44 3.01 5.98
C VAL A 155 2.62 2.34 5.29
N SER A 156 2.75 2.50 3.97
CA SER A 156 3.89 1.95 3.23
C SER A 156 5.25 2.50 3.69
N GLY A 157 5.29 3.77 4.15
CA GLY A 157 6.48 4.37 4.75
C GLY A 157 6.96 3.60 6.00
N LEU A 158 6.02 3.18 6.85
CA LEU A 158 6.30 2.34 8.02
C LEU A 158 6.80 0.95 7.63
N TYR A 159 6.20 0.33 6.61
CA TYR A 159 6.66 -0.97 6.11
C TYR A 159 8.09 -0.91 5.61
N ILE A 160 8.43 0.11 4.81
CA ILE A 160 9.81 0.29 4.32
C ILE A 160 10.77 0.52 5.49
N PHE A 161 10.39 1.30 6.50
CA PHE A 161 11.26 1.51 7.67
C PHE A 161 11.61 0.20 8.37
N ILE A 162 10.62 -0.66 8.60
CA ILE A 162 10.82 -1.91 9.35
C ILE A 162 11.53 -2.97 8.52
N GLU A 163 11.22 -3.03 7.22
CA GLU A 163 11.86 -3.91 6.25
C GLU A 163 13.40 -3.79 6.28
N TYR A 164 13.92 -2.57 6.50
CA TYR A 164 15.36 -2.31 6.50
C TYR A 164 16.00 -2.33 7.90
N LEU A 165 15.22 -2.14 8.96
CA LEU A 165 15.75 -1.99 10.32
C LEU A 165 15.60 -3.24 11.19
N PHE A 166 14.66 -4.13 10.88
CA PHE A 166 14.35 -5.28 11.73
C PHE A 166 14.28 -6.59 10.94
N SER A 167 14.12 -7.71 11.64
CA SER A 167 13.99 -9.05 11.06
C SER A 167 12.59 -9.31 10.50
N GLY A 168 12.45 -10.33 9.66
CA GLY A 168 11.14 -10.74 9.11
C GLY A 168 10.07 -11.03 10.17
N LYS A 169 10.45 -11.46 11.38
CA LYS A 169 9.52 -11.66 12.50
C LYS A 169 8.94 -10.35 13.02
N ALA A 170 9.75 -9.30 13.13
CA ALA A 170 9.28 -7.98 13.56
C ALA A 170 8.34 -7.36 12.51
N TYR A 171 8.64 -7.61 11.22
CA TYR A 171 7.74 -7.25 10.12
C TYR A 171 6.37 -7.92 10.25
N LEU A 172 6.34 -9.24 10.53
CA LEU A 172 5.09 -9.98 10.78
C LEU A 172 4.29 -9.38 11.95
N TRP A 173 4.93 -9.17 13.10
CA TRP A 173 4.27 -8.59 14.27
C TRP A 173 3.69 -7.20 13.99
N LEU A 174 4.39 -6.36 13.24
CA LEU A 174 3.86 -5.07 12.83
C LEU A 174 2.67 -5.21 11.89
N THR A 175 2.74 -6.10 10.89
CA THR A 175 1.59 -6.31 10.00
C THR A 175 0.35 -6.79 10.77
N LEU A 176 0.52 -7.66 11.75
CA LEU A 176 -0.56 -8.08 12.66
C LEU A 176 -1.06 -6.91 13.51
N LEU A 177 -0.15 -6.10 14.06
CA LEU A 177 -0.52 -4.91 14.83
C LEU A 177 -1.31 -3.92 13.99
N ILE A 178 -0.95 -3.70 12.72
CA ILE A 178 -1.70 -2.84 11.80
C ILE A 178 -3.10 -3.39 11.56
N VAL A 179 -3.25 -4.70 11.34
CA VAL A 179 -4.58 -5.31 11.17
C VAL A 179 -5.43 -5.14 12.44
N VAL A 180 -4.86 -5.36 13.62
CA VAL A 180 -5.55 -5.15 14.91
C VAL A 180 -5.93 -3.68 15.11
N LEU A 181 -5.04 -2.74 14.78
CA LEU A 181 -5.33 -1.31 14.84
C LEU A 181 -6.41 -0.91 13.85
N SER A 182 -6.40 -1.43 12.62
CA SER A 182 -7.47 -1.20 11.64
C SER A 182 -8.81 -1.67 12.19
N TRP A 183 -8.86 -2.84 12.84
CA TRP A 183 -10.06 -3.34 13.49
C TRP A 183 -10.49 -2.43 14.65
N GLY A 184 -9.56 -2.03 15.53
CA GLY A 184 -9.86 -1.12 16.64
C GLY A 184 -10.38 0.24 16.18
N ILE A 185 -9.79 0.82 15.13
CA ILE A 185 -10.22 2.11 14.56
C ILE A 185 -11.63 1.98 13.97
N SER A 186 -11.88 0.95 13.17
CA SER A 186 -13.22 0.70 12.61
C SER A 186 -14.26 0.53 13.72
N PHE A 187 -13.94 -0.20 14.78
CA PHE A 187 -14.83 -0.40 15.92
C PHE A 187 -15.17 0.91 16.62
N LEU A 188 -14.16 1.75 16.89
CA LEU A 188 -14.35 3.06 17.52
C LEU A 188 -15.21 4.00 16.67
N VAL A 189 -15.02 3.99 15.34
CA VAL A 189 -15.80 4.83 14.42
C VAL A 189 -17.26 4.39 14.39
N THR A 190 -17.51 3.07 14.33
CA THR A 190 -18.87 2.53 14.38
C THR A 190 -19.55 2.83 15.72
N LEU A 191 -18.83 2.76 16.85
CA LEU A 191 -19.37 3.18 18.16
C LEU A 191 -19.75 4.67 18.19
N GLY A 192 -19.00 5.53 17.48
CA GLY A 192 -19.34 6.93 17.28
C GLY A 192 -20.53 7.16 16.31
N GLY A 193 -21.13 6.10 15.80
CA GLY A 193 -22.20 6.15 14.80
C GLY A 193 -21.72 6.59 13.41
N GLY A 194 -20.41 6.60 13.15
CA GLY A 194 -19.82 6.98 11.88
C GLY A 194 -19.40 5.78 11.02
N ASN A 195 -19.00 6.06 9.79
CA ASN A 195 -18.37 5.11 8.88
C ASN A 195 -17.37 5.89 8.00
N LEU A 196 -16.09 5.54 8.06
CA LEU A 196 -15.00 6.25 7.36
C LEU A 196 -15.15 6.15 5.85
N PHE A 197 -15.59 4.99 5.36
CA PHE A 197 -15.82 4.75 3.95
C PHE A 197 -16.95 5.66 3.42
N LEU A 198 -18.12 5.69 4.06
CA LEU A 198 -19.21 6.58 3.68
C LEU A 198 -18.81 8.06 3.78
N TYR A 199 -18.06 8.43 4.82
CA TYR A 199 -17.53 9.80 4.98
C TYR A 199 -16.58 10.18 3.85
N SER A 200 -15.69 9.28 3.44
CA SER A 200 -14.79 9.53 2.31
C SER A 200 -15.56 9.67 0.99
N ILE A 201 -16.63 8.90 0.81
CA ILE A 201 -17.52 9.00 -0.37
C ILE A 201 -18.28 10.32 -0.39
N SER A 202 -18.85 10.75 0.74
CA SER A 202 -19.62 12.00 0.80
C SER A 202 -18.75 13.22 0.45
N TYR A 203 -17.55 13.29 1.00
CA TYR A 203 -16.59 14.36 0.68
C TYR A 203 -16.10 14.30 -0.76
N SER A 204 -15.90 13.11 -1.32
CA SER A 204 -15.55 12.95 -2.74
C SER A 204 -16.71 13.31 -3.67
N LYS A 205 -17.97 13.10 -3.27
CA LYS A 205 -19.16 13.50 -4.04
C LYS A 205 -19.32 15.03 -4.05
N GLU A 206 -19.13 15.67 -2.90
CA GLU A 206 -19.31 17.12 -2.74
C GLU A 206 -18.19 17.95 -3.43
N TRP A 207 -16.93 17.56 -3.27
CA TRP A 207 -15.78 18.36 -3.73
C TRP A 207 -15.07 17.79 -4.96
N GLY A 208 -15.35 16.55 -5.36
CA GLY A 208 -14.67 15.89 -6.48
C GLY A 208 -13.15 15.88 -6.30
N LEU A 209 -12.42 16.25 -7.36
CA LEU A 209 -10.94 16.33 -7.38
C LEU A 209 -10.37 17.49 -6.53
N LEU A 210 -11.21 18.42 -6.07
CA LEU A 210 -10.79 19.49 -5.16
C LEU A 210 -10.95 19.10 -3.69
N SER A 211 -11.31 17.85 -3.40
CA SER A 211 -11.49 17.36 -2.03
C SER A 211 -10.25 17.66 -1.16
N PRO A 212 -10.40 18.46 -0.09
CA PRO A 212 -9.31 18.75 0.84
C PRO A 212 -8.74 17.48 1.48
N ILE A 213 -9.58 16.47 1.67
CA ILE A 213 -9.20 15.18 2.26
C ILE A 213 -8.26 14.43 1.32
N MET A 214 -8.52 14.47 0.01
CA MET A 214 -7.66 13.83 -1.00
C MET A 214 -6.26 14.42 -1.00
N TRP A 215 -6.15 15.76 -1.05
CA TRP A 215 -4.86 16.44 -1.01
C TRP A 215 -4.16 16.27 0.32
N GLY A 216 -4.91 16.31 1.43
CA GLY A 216 -4.40 16.07 2.77
C GLY A 216 -3.79 14.67 2.91
N SER A 217 -4.48 13.62 2.44
CA SER A 217 -3.97 12.26 2.54
C SER A 217 -2.75 12.01 1.64
N LEU A 218 -2.71 12.61 0.45
CA LEU A 218 -1.54 12.55 -0.43
C LEU A 218 -0.33 13.27 0.17
N LEU A 219 -0.52 14.48 0.71
CA LEU A 219 0.55 15.22 1.36
C LEU A 219 1.08 14.48 2.59
N LEU A 220 0.18 13.99 3.45
CA LEU A 220 0.58 13.19 4.62
C LEU A 220 1.28 11.90 4.23
N GLY A 221 0.78 11.20 3.21
CA GLY A 221 1.39 9.98 2.68
C GLY A 221 2.81 10.22 2.14
N THR A 222 3.00 11.28 1.35
CA THR A 222 4.32 11.64 0.80
C THR A 222 5.29 12.08 1.89
N ILE A 223 4.85 12.90 2.85
CA ILE A 223 5.65 13.32 4.01
C ILE A 223 6.08 12.10 4.84
N SER A 224 5.15 11.19 5.13
CA SER A 224 5.42 9.95 5.87
C SER A 224 6.54 9.15 5.20
N VAL A 225 6.41 8.86 3.89
CA VAL A 225 7.42 8.08 3.15
C VAL A 225 8.78 8.79 3.17
N GLN A 226 8.81 10.12 3.02
CA GLN A 226 10.06 10.88 3.05
C GLN A 226 10.72 10.88 4.44
N LEU A 227 9.95 11.09 5.51
CA LEU A 227 10.42 11.08 6.89
C LEU A 227 10.97 9.70 7.26
N PHE A 228 10.19 8.64 7.05
CA PHE A 228 10.64 7.27 7.33
C PHE A 228 11.85 6.89 6.48
N SER A 229 11.94 7.37 5.24
CA SER A 229 13.11 7.12 4.40
C SER A 229 14.38 7.80 4.93
N LYS A 230 14.30 9.07 5.32
CA LYS A 230 15.44 9.79 5.92
C LYS A 230 15.87 9.12 7.21
N TRP A 231 14.91 8.72 8.04
CA TRP A 231 15.19 8.07 9.31
C TRP A 231 15.81 6.69 9.13
N THR A 232 15.34 5.92 8.14
CA THR A 232 15.91 4.63 7.72
C THR A 232 17.39 4.81 7.38
N ILE A 233 17.74 5.78 6.52
CA ILE A 233 19.14 6.02 6.13
C ILE A 233 20.00 6.36 7.33
N HIS A 234 19.51 7.22 8.24
CA HIS A 234 20.27 7.62 9.42
C HIS A 234 20.55 6.43 10.34
N ARG A 235 19.54 5.60 10.62
CA ARG A 235 19.69 4.42 11.48
C ARG A 235 20.45 3.27 10.82
N LEU A 236 20.40 3.15 9.50
CA LEU A 236 21.13 2.11 8.76
C LEU A 236 22.65 2.33 8.81
N LYS A 237 23.10 3.58 9.00
CA LYS A 237 24.52 3.92 9.17
C LYS A 237 25.09 3.47 10.51
N SER A 238 24.27 3.41 11.57
CA SER A 238 24.70 3.03 12.91
C SER A 238 24.50 1.55 13.25
N ARG A 239 23.83 0.79 12.38
CA ARG A 239 23.54 -0.64 12.64
C ARG A 239 24.72 -1.54 12.26
N ASN A 240 25.35 -2.14 13.26
CA ASN A 240 26.24 -3.28 13.08
C ASN A 240 25.39 -4.52 12.72
N LEU A 241 25.76 -5.19 11.64
CA LEU A 241 25.19 -6.47 11.21
C LEU A 241 26.28 -7.52 11.45
N VAL A 242 26.56 -7.78 12.72
CA VAL A 242 27.44 -8.86 13.20
C VAL A 242 26.66 -9.60 14.26
#